data_AF-A0A497JMG0-F1
#
_entry.id   AF-A0A497JMG0-F1
#
_cell.length_a   1.000
_cell.length_b   1.000
_cell.length_c   1.000
_cell.angle_alpha   90.00
_cell.angle_beta   90.00
_cell.angle_gamma   90.00
#
_symmetry.space_group_name_H-M   'P 1'
#
loop_
_entity.id
_entity.type
_entity.pdbx_description
1 polymer ?
#
loop_
_entity_poly.entity_id
_entity_poly.type
_entity_poly.pdbx_seq_one_letter_code
_entity_poly.pdbx_strand_id
1 'polypeptide(L)'
;MRKLFPYAQMRPFLYLFILVAFGGLLFFSNIGGWDLWNPDEPRYAQIAREMLQGEGWIIPHLNSEVYYDKPPLFFWMIAGSAKLLREMNEVAARLPSAFFGLLTLILTFFFSKGLFDERTGLSSALVLATSGEFFWL
;
A
#
# COMPACT_ATOMS: atom_id res chain seq x y z
N MET A 1 37.17 16.92 -3.71
CA MET A 1 35.84 17.56 -3.79
C MET A 1 35.22 17.54 -2.40
N ARG A 2 34.76 18.71 -1.96
CA ARG A 2 34.49 19.06 -0.55
C ARG A 2 33.27 18.33 0.01
N LYS A 3 33.43 17.77 1.22
CA LYS A 3 32.36 17.57 2.20
C LYS A 3 31.77 18.96 2.51
N LEU A 4 30.59 19.26 1.98
CA LEU A 4 29.91 20.56 2.14
C LEU A 4 28.43 20.37 2.53
N PHE A 5 28.13 19.45 3.43
CA PHE A 5 26.90 19.49 4.20
C PHE A 5 27.23 19.07 5.63
N PRO A 6 27.05 19.95 6.64
CA PRO A 6 27.13 19.53 8.02
C PRO A 6 25.98 18.53 8.23
N TYR A 7 26.34 17.27 8.34
CA TYR A 7 25.42 16.16 8.61
C TYR A 7 24.70 16.51 9.91
N ALA A 8 23.45 16.98 9.83
CA ALA A 8 22.56 17.04 10.98
C ALA A 8 22.28 15.59 11.37
N GLN A 9 23.18 15.03 12.17
CA GLN A 9 23.27 13.64 12.54
C GLN A 9 22.22 13.35 13.62
N MET A 10 20.93 13.55 13.32
CA MET A 10 19.76 13.40 14.21
C MET A 10 18.51 13.79 13.39
N ARG A 11 17.49 12.97 13.10
CA ARG A 11 16.98 11.73 13.71
C ARG A 11 16.25 10.93 12.61
N PRO A 12 16.84 9.91 11.97
CA PRO A 12 16.12 9.09 10.98
C PRO A 12 14.82 8.50 11.55
N PHE A 13 14.79 8.22 12.84
CA PHE A 13 13.60 7.80 13.58
C PHE A 13 12.49 8.86 13.62
N LEU A 14 12.82 10.16 13.66
CA LEU A 14 11.81 11.22 13.62
C LEU A 14 11.17 11.31 12.25
N TYR A 15 11.95 11.27 11.17
CA TYR A 15 11.41 11.29 9.81
C TYR A 15 10.60 10.05 9.51
N LEU A 16 11.08 8.87 9.94
CA LEU A 16 10.31 7.65 9.84
C LEU A 16 8.99 7.75 10.63
N PHE A 17 9.03 8.28 11.86
CA PHE A 17 7.82 8.52 12.65
C PHE A 17 6.85 9.47 11.94
N ILE A 18 7.34 10.57 11.37
CA ILE A 18 6.52 11.52 10.60
C ILE A 18 5.86 10.82 9.42
N LEU A 19 6.61 10.02 8.65
CA LEU A 19 6.07 9.31 7.49
C LEU A 19 5.06 8.24 7.88
N VAL A 20 5.31 7.48 8.95
CA VAL A 20 4.37 6.49 9.47
C VAL A 20 3.10 7.15 10.03
N ALA A 21 3.23 8.25 10.78
CA ALA A 21 2.08 8.97 11.30
C ALA A 21 1.26 9.61 10.17
N PHE A 22 1.93 10.28 9.22
CA PHE A 22 1.27 10.97 8.13
C PHE A 22 0.66 10.00 7.12
N GLY A 23 1.41 9.00 6.63
CA GLY A 23 0.88 7.97 5.75
C GLY A 23 -0.15 7.08 6.44
N GLY A 24 0.02 6.82 7.74
CA GLY A 24 -0.99 6.15 8.58
C GLY A 24 -2.31 6.90 8.59
N LEU A 25 -2.27 8.21 8.83
CA LEU A 25 -3.46 9.06 8.79
C LEU A 25 -4.11 9.08 7.40
N LEU A 26 -3.31 9.22 6.34
CA LEU A 26 -3.83 9.31 4.98
C LEU A 26 -4.46 8.00 4.49
N PHE A 27 -3.80 6.85 4.70
CA PHE A 27 -4.19 5.59 4.08
C PHE A 27 -5.09 4.72 4.96
N PHE A 28 -5.15 4.96 6.27
CA PHE A 28 -5.88 4.08 7.19
C PHE A 28 -7.07 4.74 7.91
N SER A 29 -7.15 6.07 8.03
CA SER A 29 -8.17 6.73 8.86
C SER A 29 -9.63 6.54 8.41
N ASN A 30 -9.87 6.13 7.17
CA ASN A 30 -11.23 5.81 6.70
C ASN A 30 -11.26 4.71 5.63
N ILE A 31 -10.34 3.75 5.73
CA ILE A 31 -10.12 2.74 4.68
C ILE A 31 -11.38 1.89 4.38
N GLY A 32 -12.27 1.71 5.36
CA GLY A 32 -13.54 0.99 5.22
C GLY A 32 -14.79 1.86 5.29
N GLY A 33 -14.67 3.19 5.14
CA GLY A 33 -15.81 4.11 5.34
C GLY A 33 -16.83 4.17 4.22
N TRP A 34 -16.63 3.40 3.16
CA TRP A 34 -17.39 3.43 1.91
C TRP A 34 -17.21 2.11 1.16
N ASP A 35 -18.26 1.71 0.43
CA ASP A 35 -18.32 0.47 -0.33
C ASP A 35 -17.18 0.35 -1.36
N LEU A 36 -16.95 -0.87 -1.82
CA LEU A 36 -15.95 -1.17 -2.84
C LEU A 36 -16.27 -0.45 -4.16
N TRP A 37 -15.27 0.22 -4.72
CA TRP A 37 -15.37 1.05 -5.90
C TRP A 37 -15.31 0.22 -7.18
N ASN A 38 -16.38 0.31 -7.99
CA ASN A 38 -16.47 -0.40 -9.26
C ASN A 38 -15.47 0.15 -10.29
N PRO A 39 -14.94 -0.71 -11.19
CA PRO A 39 -15.19 -2.15 -11.31
C PRO A 39 -14.18 -3.04 -10.59
N ASP A 40 -13.06 -2.48 -10.13
CA ASP A 40 -11.87 -3.26 -9.79
C ASP A 40 -11.89 -3.80 -8.36
N GLU A 41 -12.25 -2.98 -7.36
CA GLU A 41 -12.19 -3.42 -5.97
C GLU A 41 -13.15 -4.60 -5.67
N PRO A 42 -14.43 -4.58 -6.10
CA PRO A 42 -15.33 -5.71 -5.90
C PRO A 42 -14.85 -6.97 -6.62
N ARG A 43 -14.28 -6.82 -7.83
CA ARG A 43 -13.77 -7.93 -8.62
C ARG A 43 -12.62 -8.62 -7.91
N TYR A 44 -11.65 -7.85 -7.42
CA TYR A 44 -10.47 -8.39 -6.75
C TYR A 44 -10.82 -9.00 -5.40
N ALA A 45 -11.76 -8.39 -4.66
CA ALA A 45 -12.29 -8.95 -3.43
C ALA A 45 -13.03 -10.28 -3.67
N GLN A 46 -13.80 -10.39 -4.75
CA GLN A 46 -14.51 -11.61 -5.11
C GLN A 46 -13.56 -12.75 -5.51
N ILE A 47 -12.55 -12.46 -6.33
CA ILE A 47 -11.51 -13.44 -6.69
C ILE A 47 -10.80 -13.96 -5.43
N ALA A 48 -10.41 -13.05 -4.52
CA ALA A 48 -9.78 -13.42 -3.27
C ALA A 48 -10.72 -14.22 -2.34
N ARG A 49 -12.03 -13.97 -2.40
CA ARG A 49 -13.05 -14.75 -1.67
C ARG A 49 -13.15 -16.18 -2.21
N GLU A 50 -13.16 -16.35 -3.54
CA GLU A 50 -13.14 -17.68 -4.19
C GLU A 50 -11.87 -18.47 -3.85
N MET A 51 -10.71 -17.79 -3.76
CA MET A 51 -9.47 -18.38 -3.22
C MET A 51 -9.66 -18.92 -1.80
N LEU A 52 -10.27 -18.14 -0.91
CA LEU A 52 -10.55 -18.60 0.46
C LEU A 52 -11.56 -19.76 0.52
N GLN A 53 -12.41 -19.92 -0.49
CA GLN A 53 -13.34 -21.04 -0.62
C GLN A 53 -12.68 -22.31 -1.16
N GLY A 54 -11.42 -22.22 -1.61
CA GLY A 54 -10.61 -23.36 -2.06
C GLY A 54 -10.33 -23.38 -3.56
N GLU A 55 -10.78 -22.39 -4.32
CA GLU A 55 -10.67 -22.36 -5.78
C GLU A 55 -9.65 -21.33 -6.27
N GLY A 56 -8.95 -21.65 -7.36
CA GLY A 56 -8.20 -20.65 -8.10
C GLY A 56 -6.95 -20.02 -7.46
N TRP A 57 -6.33 -20.69 -6.48
CA TRP A 57 -5.06 -20.23 -5.89
C TRP A 57 -3.91 -20.06 -6.89
N ILE A 58 -3.87 -20.90 -7.94
CA ILE A 58 -2.86 -20.79 -9.02
C ILE A 58 -3.45 -20.05 -10.22
N ILE A 59 -4.65 -20.46 -10.64
CA ILE A 59 -5.38 -19.89 -11.77
C ILE A 59 -6.60 -19.15 -11.19
N PRO A 60 -6.61 -17.81 -11.11
CA PRO A 60 -7.71 -17.07 -10.50
C PRO A 60 -9.07 -17.38 -11.12
N HIS A 61 -10.13 -17.38 -10.31
CA HIS A 61 -11.51 -17.52 -10.75
C HIS A 61 -12.30 -16.27 -10.33
N LEU A 62 -13.25 -15.87 -11.17
CA LEU A 62 -14.20 -14.80 -10.92
C LEU A 62 -15.60 -15.32 -11.28
N ASN A 63 -16.46 -15.41 -10.28
CA ASN A 63 -17.78 -16.03 -10.38
C ASN A 63 -17.70 -17.46 -10.95
N SER A 64 -16.75 -18.25 -10.46
CA SER A 64 -16.49 -19.64 -10.88
C SER A 64 -15.99 -19.80 -12.33
N GLU A 65 -15.74 -18.71 -13.05
CA GLU A 65 -15.11 -18.73 -14.37
C GLU A 65 -13.64 -18.35 -14.27
N VAL A 66 -12.81 -18.90 -15.15
CA VAL A 66 -11.37 -18.60 -15.11
C VAL A 66 -11.10 -17.14 -15.47
N TYR A 67 -10.30 -16.47 -14.64
CA TYR A 67 -9.89 -15.09 -14.81
C TYR A 67 -8.43 -14.99 -15.30
N TYR A 68 -8.25 -14.66 -16.58
CA TYR A 68 -6.94 -14.69 -17.27
C TYR A 68 -6.16 -13.36 -17.25
N ASP A 69 -6.75 -12.27 -16.76
CA ASP A 69 -6.16 -10.94 -16.97
C ASP A 69 -4.95 -10.63 -16.08
N LYS A 70 -4.90 -11.17 -14.85
CA LYS A 70 -3.93 -10.77 -13.81
C LYS A 70 -3.34 -11.98 -13.07
N PRO A 71 -2.05 -11.93 -12.69
CA PRO A 71 -1.43 -12.97 -11.87
C PRO A 71 -1.97 -12.96 -10.42
N PRO A 72 -1.83 -14.08 -9.67
CA PRO A 72 -2.56 -14.28 -8.42
C PRO A 72 -2.00 -13.52 -7.19
N LEU A 73 -0.82 -12.92 -7.29
CA LEU A 73 -0.11 -12.35 -6.14
C LEU A 73 -0.94 -11.34 -5.35
N PHE A 74 -1.62 -10.41 -6.03
CA PHE A 74 -2.41 -9.40 -5.35
C PHE A 74 -3.65 -10.00 -4.66
N PHE A 75 -4.29 -10.98 -5.30
CA PHE A 75 -5.42 -11.71 -4.72
C PHE A 75 -5.00 -12.50 -3.49
N TRP A 76 -3.80 -13.10 -3.47
CA TRP A 76 -3.26 -13.76 -2.27
C TRP A 76 -3.10 -12.80 -1.10
N MET A 77 -2.66 -11.56 -1.36
CA MET A 77 -2.52 -10.55 -0.32
C MET A 77 -3.88 -10.14 0.24
N ILE A 78 -4.89 -9.93 -0.63
CA ILE A 78 -6.27 -9.65 -0.18
C ILE A 78 -6.83 -10.84 0.62
N ALA A 79 -6.66 -12.07 0.14
CA ALA A 79 -7.10 -13.28 0.85
C ALA A 79 -6.40 -13.41 2.22
N GLY A 80 -5.12 -13.08 2.29
CA GLY A 80 -4.36 -13.00 3.54
C GLY A 80 -4.89 -11.94 4.50
N SER A 81 -5.21 -10.75 4.00
CA SER A 81 -5.83 -9.67 4.78
C SER A 81 -7.21 -10.07 5.30
N ALA A 82 -8.05 -10.69 4.47
CA ALA A 82 -9.35 -11.21 4.88
C ALA A 82 -9.24 -12.32 5.92
N LYS A 83 -8.24 -13.21 5.80
CA LYS A 83 -7.96 -14.24 6.81
C LYS A 83 -7.51 -13.63 8.15
N LEU A 84 -6.69 -12.57 8.11
CA LEU A 84 -6.24 -11.84 9.30
C LEU A 84 -7.41 -11.16 10.02
N LEU A 85 -8.29 -10.51 9.26
CA LEU A 85 -9.47 -9.80 9.78
C LEU A 85 -10.66 -10.71 10.04
N ARG A 86 -10.59 -11.99 9.61
CA ARG A 86 -11.65 -13.00 9.66
C ARG A 86 -12.92 -12.63 8.87
N GLU A 87 -12.81 -11.68 7.96
CA GLU A 87 -13.92 -11.17 7.16
C GLU A 87 -13.39 -10.64 5.82
N MET A 88 -14.16 -10.85 4.75
CA MET A 88 -13.93 -10.20 3.46
C MET A 88 -14.80 -8.94 3.38
N ASN A 89 -14.24 -7.83 3.84
CA ASN A 89 -14.85 -6.49 3.82
C ASN A 89 -13.93 -5.47 3.11
N GLU A 90 -14.33 -4.20 3.11
CA GLU A 90 -13.66 -3.07 2.48
C GLU A 90 -12.23 -2.91 3.00
N VAL A 91 -12.06 -3.05 4.32
CA VAL A 91 -10.75 -2.96 4.98
C VAL A 91 -9.86 -4.09 4.49
N ALA A 92 -10.35 -5.32 4.45
CA ALA A 92 -9.58 -6.48 3.99
C ALA A 92 -9.12 -6.32 2.53
N ALA A 93 -9.99 -5.81 1.66
CA ALA A 93 -9.68 -5.59 0.24
C ALA A 93 -8.61 -4.51 0.02
N ARG A 94 -8.63 -3.43 0.81
CA ARG A 94 -7.74 -2.27 0.64
C ARG A 94 -6.48 -2.31 1.50
N LEU A 95 -6.44 -3.17 2.54
CA LEU A 95 -5.31 -3.26 3.46
C LEU A 95 -3.96 -3.52 2.76
N PRO A 96 -3.86 -4.39 1.73
CA PRO A 96 -2.62 -4.54 0.98
C PRO A 96 -2.17 -3.22 0.34
N SER A 97 -3.07 -2.52 -0.37
CA SER A 97 -2.75 -1.23 -1.02
C SER A 97 -2.29 -0.18 -0.01
N ALA A 98 -3.02 -0.01 1.10
CA ALA A 98 -2.65 0.95 2.14
C ALA A 98 -1.27 0.65 2.76
N PHE A 99 -0.99 -0.64 3.00
CA PHE A 99 0.31 -1.08 3.51
C PHE A 99 1.45 -0.79 2.52
N PHE A 100 1.28 -1.14 1.24
CA PHE A 100 2.30 -0.90 0.22
C PHE A 100 2.44 0.58 -0.15
N GLY A 101 1.37 1.38 -0.05
CA GLY A 101 1.43 2.84 -0.15
C GLY A 101 2.35 3.42 0.93
N LEU A 102 2.13 3.06 2.20
CA LEU A 102 3.01 3.48 3.29
C LEU A 102 4.46 2.99 3.11
N LEU A 103 4.64 1.72 2.73
CA LEU A 103 5.97 1.16 2.47
C LEU A 103 6.68 1.94 1.34
N THR A 104 5.97 2.32 0.30
CA THR A 104 6.52 3.10 -0.82
C THR A 104 6.98 4.49 -0.37
N LEU A 105 6.26 5.16 0.54
CA LEU A 105 6.72 6.43 1.13
C LEU A 105 8.04 6.25 1.89
N ILE A 106 8.15 5.19 2.68
CA ILE A 106 9.36 4.86 3.45
C ILE A 106 10.53 4.56 2.52
N LEU A 107 10.31 3.74 1.49
CA LEU A 107 11.33 3.41 0.50
C LEU A 107 11.78 4.64 -0.30
N THR A 108 10.85 5.52 -0.67
CA THR A 108 11.14 6.80 -1.34
C THR A 108 12.04 7.67 -0.48
N PHE A 109 11.77 7.76 0.83
CA PHE A 109 12.63 8.47 1.77
C PHE A 109 14.05 7.90 1.79
N PHE A 110 14.22 6.58 1.95
CA PHE A 110 15.54 5.97 2.01
C PHE A 110 16.30 6.07 0.69
N PHE A 111 15.60 5.95 -0.44
CA PHE A 111 16.17 6.10 -1.77
C PHE A 111 16.69 7.52 -2.00
N SER A 112 15.84 8.53 -1.81
CA SER A 112 16.22 9.94 -1.98
C SER A 112 17.28 10.39 -0.97
N LYS A 113 17.22 9.91 0.28
CA LYS A 113 18.26 10.15 1.29
C LYS A 113 19.61 9.57 0.87
N GLY A 114 19.61 8.38 0.26
CA GLY A 114 20.85 7.73 -0.21
C GLY A 114 21.52 8.47 -1.36
N LEU A 115 20.74 9.18 -2.18
CA LEU A 115 21.24 9.96 -3.32
C LEU A 115 21.61 11.41 -2.95
N PHE A 116 20.90 11.99 -1.98
CA PHE A 116 21.02 13.41 -1.63
C PHE A 116 21.20 13.59 -0.11
N ASP A 117 20.15 14.02 0.59
CA ASP A 117 20.14 14.23 2.03
C ASP A 117 18.78 13.89 2.65
N GLU A 118 18.71 13.91 3.99
CA GLU A 118 17.49 13.52 4.72
C GLU A 118 16.30 14.46 4.48
N ARG A 119 16.55 15.75 4.24
CA ARG A 119 15.49 16.72 3.96
C ARG A 119 14.90 16.48 2.59
N THR A 120 15.75 16.26 1.57
CA THR A 120 15.29 15.84 0.24
C THR A 120 14.49 14.55 0.33
N GLY A 121 14.96 13.58 1.12
CA GLY A 121 14.24 12.33 1.37
C GLY A 121 12.83 12.54 1.91
N LEU A 122 12.69 13.36 2.95
CA LEU A 122 11.39 13.66 3.55
C LEU A 122 10.49 14.42 2.56
N SER A 123 11.03 15.45 1.91
CA SER A 123 10.28 16.26 0.94
C SER A 123 9.78 15.42 -0.24
N SER A 124 10.60 14.53 -0.81
CA SER A 124 10.17 13.62 -1.89
C SER A 124 9.02 12.72 -1.45
N ALA A 125 9.13 12.11 -0.26
CA ALA A 125 8.08 11.23 0.25
C ALA A 125 6.77 12.00 0.55
N LEU A 126 6.86 13.21 1.10
CA LEU A 126 5.67 14.04 1.33
C LEU A 126 5.00 14.49 0.03
N VAL A 127 5.78 14.89 -0.98
CA VAL A 127 5.25 15.23 -2.31
C VAL A 127 4.55 14.03 -2.94
N LEU A 128 5.14 12.83 -2.83
CA LEU A 128 4.52 11.61 -3.31
C LEU A 128 3.20 11.33 -2.57
N ALA A 129 3.21 11.41 -1.23
CA ALA A 129 2.04 11.17 -0.39
C ALA A 129 0.87 12.11 -0.71
N THR A 130 1.13 13.33 -1.16
CA THR A 130 0.10 14.31 -1.52
C THR A 130 -0.15 14.40 -3.03
N SER A 131 0.45 13.52 -3.83
CA SER A 131 0.17 13.45 -5.27
C SER A 131 -1.20 12.81 -5.49
N GLY A 132 -2.06 13.43 -6.30
CA GLY A 132 -3.46 13.02 -6.48
C GLY A 132 -3.63 11.53 -6.82
N GLU A 133 -2.89 11.05 -7.82
CA GLU A 133 -2.93 9.63 -8.23
C GLU A 133 -2.40 8.67 -7.17
N PHE A 134 -1.47 9.09 -6.31
CA PHE A 134 -0.93 8.21 -5.26
C PHE A 134 -1.83 8.15 -4.03
N PHE A 135 -2.57 9.22 -3.77
CA PHE A 135 -3.54 9.28 -2.67
C PHE A 135 -4.88 8.64 -3.05
N TRP A 136 -5.25 8.69 -4.34
CA TRP A 136 -6.57 8.30 -4.83
C TRP A 136 -6.60 6.96 -5.61
N LEU A 137 -5.45 6.30 -5.78
CA LEU A 137 -5.35 4.91 -6.29
C LEU A 137 -4.82 3.97 -5.20
#